data_AF-A0A357BQP1-F1
#
_entry.id   AF-A0A357BQP1-F1
#
_cell.length_a   1.000
_cell.length_b   1.000
_cell.length_c   1.000
_cell.angle_alpha   90.00
_cell.angle_beta   90.00
_cell.angle_gamma   90.00
#
_symmetry.space_group_name_H-M   'P 1'
#
loop_
_entity.id
_entity.type
_entity.pdbx_description
1 polymer ?
#
loop_
_entity_poly.entity_id
_entity_poly.type
_entity_poly.pdbx_seq_one_letter_code
_entity_poly.pdbx_strand_id
1 'polypeptide(L)'
;MSKTGEGMKIISCCSPQHKEISDNLPCCPKQEMPERELVPSIVSKVSAEWTWRDYLGQIRCRISSFRNSYAVKPGFYAVGSPDRESDIFVSANYKLSFDILRRALKGLNAWLLVLDTKGINVWCAAGKGTFGTDELIKRIVESQLEKVVSHKRIIAPQLGAPGVAAHIVQQKTGFEVHYGPVDAQDIRKYLEAGYKATEDMRRVKFTVWDRLVLTPMEMIPAFKIYAIYAALMFFIMGLKPSGIMFKDGLANGLPFIFLGFLAVL
;
A
#
# COMPACT_ATOMS: atom_id res chain seq x y z
N MET A 1 -3.18 14.73 67.88
CA MET A 1 -2.05 14.29 67.05
C MET A 1 -2.50 14.27 65.59
N SER A 2 -1.73 14.98 64.77
CA SER A 2 -1.85 15.29 63.34
C SER A 2 -1.84 14.04 62.43
N LYS A 3 -2.74 13.96 61.42
CA LYS A 3 -2.55 14.00 59.93
C LYS A 3 -1.62 12.92 59.34
N THR A 4 -1.73 12.42 58.11
CA THR A 4 -2.03 13.08 56.81
C THR A 4 -2.17 12.02 55.71
N GLY A 5 -2.97 12.30 54.67
CA GLY A 5 -2.87 11.67 53.35
C GLY A 5 -2.11 12.58 52.39
N GLU A 6 -1.37 11.99 51.45
CA GLU A 6 -0.57 12.69 50.42
C GLU A 6 -1.24 12.61 49.04
N GLY A 7 -1.29 13.76 48.37
CA GLY A 7 -1.60 13.89 46.96
C GLY A 7 -0.76 15.01 46.34
N MET A 8 -0.24 14.71 45.15
CA MET A 8 0.14 15.62 44.05
C MET A 8 1.30 16.62 44.26
N LYS A 9 2.46 16.30 43.66
CA LYS A 9 3.56 17.25 43.39
C LYS A 9 3.48 17.76 41.95
N ILE A 10 3.20 19.06 41.82
CA ILE A 10 3.46 19.87 40.63
C ILE A 10 4.92 20.30 40.67
N ILE A 11 5.67 20.05 39.59
CA ILE A 11 7.05 20.54 39.43
C ILE A 11 6.94 21.98 38.92
N SER A 12 7.16 22.94 39.81
CA SER A 12 7.26 24.37 39.51
C SER A 12 8.73 24.73 39.30
N CYS A 13 9.11 25.00 38.05
CA CYS A 13 10.37 25.65 37.71
C CYS A 13 10.24 27.16 37.95
N CYS A 14 10.76 27.65 39.07
CA CYS A 14 11.48 28.92 39.21
C CYS A 14 11.66 29.24 40.71
N SER A 15 12.90 29.50 41.12
CA SER A 15 13.28 30.08 42.42
C SER A 15 13.87 31.49 42.18
N PRO A 16 14.29 32.22 43.21
CA PRO A 16 13.46 33.09 44.04
C PRO A 16 13.94 34.55 43.93
N GLN A 17 13.08 35.56 43.87
CA GLN A 17 13.45 36.93 44.26
C GLN A 17 12.26 37.89 44.33
N HIS A 18 12.28 38.69 45.40
CA HIS A 18 11.60 39.97 45.64
C HIS A 18 10.12 40.07 46.02
N LYS A 19 9.95 40.80 47.14
CA LYS A 19 8.76 41.30 47.81
C LYS A 19 7.99 42.34 46.98
N GLU A 20 6.69 42.35 47.24
CA GLU A 20 5.77 43.51 47.34
C GLU A 20 5.28 44.25 46.07
N ILE A 21 3.94 44.19 45.94
CA ILE A 21 2.99 45.26 45.54
C ILE A 21 2.97 45.67 44.06
N SER A 22 1.89 45.31 43.35
CA SER A 22 0.78 46.24 43.06
C SER A 22 -0.35 45.52 42.30
N ASP A 23 -1.57 45.70 42.78
CA ASP A 23 -2.81 45.44 42.06
C ASP A 23 -2.90 46.35 40.82
N ASN A 24 -2.68 45.77 39.64
CA ASN A 24 -3.22 46.17 38.32
C ASN A 24 -2.30 45.62 37.21
N LEU A 25 -2.58 44.40 36.74
CA LEU A 25 -2.21 44.01 35.38
C LEU A 25 -3.50 43.68 34.61
N PRO A 26 -3.69 44.23 33.40
CA PRO A 26 -4.85 43.91 32.58
C PRO A 26 -4.82 42.43 32.21
N CYS A 27 -5.96 41.75 32.33
CA CYS A 27 -6.14 40.40 31.80
C CYS A 27 -5.70 40.41 30.33
N CYS A 28 -4.64 39.68 29.98
CA CYS A 28 -4.31 39.44 28.58
C CYS A 28 -5.57 38.93 27.87
N PRO A 29 -5.99 39.54 26.75
CA PRO A 29 -7.08 38.99 25.97
C PRO A 29 -6.66 37.58 25.56
N LYS A 30 -7.52 36.59 25.82
CA LYS A 30 -7.37 35.26 25.26
C LYS A 30 -7.35 35.42 23.75
N GLN A 31 -6.16 35.39 23.16
CA GLN A 31 -6.03 35.27 21.72
C GLN A 31 -6.54 33.86 21.39
N GLU A 32 -7.76 33.78 20.87
CA GLU A 32 -8.20 32.62 20.10
C GLU A 32 -7.24 32.49 18.92
N MET A 33 -6.31 31.53 19.02
CA MET A 33 -5.49 31.12 17.88
C MET A 33 -6.44 30.52 16.84
N PRO A 34 -6.36 30.93 15.57
CA PRO A 34 -7.18 30.34 14.53
C PRO A 34 -6.86 28.83 14.45
N GLU A 35 -7.91 28.02 14.45
CA GLU A 35 -7.87 26.55 14.35
C GLU A 35 -7.47 26.12 12.92
N ARG A 36 -6.26 26.50 12.51
CA ARG A 36 -5.60 26.00 11.30
C ARG A 36 -4.18 25.61 11.65
N GLU A 37 -3.84 24.41 11.17
CA GLU A 37 -2.53 23.76 11.23
C GLU A 37 -2.20 22.99 12.51
N LEU A 38 -2.88 21.85 12.68
CA LEU A 38 -2.32 20.72 13.42
C LEU A 38 -2.25 19.45 12.55
N VAL A 39 -2.13 19.60 11.22
CA VAL A 39 -1.63 18.49 10.40
C VAL A 39 -0.13 18.42 10.66
N PRO A 40 0.43 17.31 11.17
CA PRO A 40 1.86 17.21 11.40
C PRO A 40 2.61 17.58 10.12
N SER A 41 3.55 18.51 10.21
CA SER A 41 4.31 19.16 9.12
C SER A 41 5.19 18.23 8.27
N ILE A 42 5.00 16.91 8.38
CA ILE A 42 5.83 15.85 7.78
C ILE A 42 5.01 14.94 6.83
N VAL A 43 3.69 15.15 6.69
CA VAL A 43 2.90 14.30 5.79
C VAL A 43 3.29 14.54 4.33
N SER A 44 3.82 13.50 3.68
CA SER A 44 4.24 13.57 2.28
C SER A 44 3.01 13.64 1.38
N LYS A 45 2.89 14.72 0.61
CA LYS A 45 1.82 14.87 -0.39
C LYS A 45 2.16 14.06 -1.63
N VAL A 46 1.18 13.32 -2.14
CA VAL A 46 1.31 12.49 -3.34
C VAL A 46 0.24 12.86 -4.36
N SER A 47 0.62 12.83 -5.64
CA SER A 47 -0.31 13.14 -6.73
C SER A 47 -1.21 11.93 -7.02
N ALA A 48 -2.48 12.19 -7.31
CA ALA A 48 -3.38 11.17 -7.86
C ALA A 48 -3.11 10.89 -9.36
N GLU A 49 -2.49 11.84 -10.06
CA GLU A 49 -2.16 11.68 -11.47
C GLU A 49 -0.98 10.71 -11.66
N TRP A 50 -1.09 9.85 -12.66
CA TRP A 50 0.01 8.98 -13.04
C TRP A 50 0.95 9.68 -14.01
N THR A 51 2.24 9.59 -13.69
CA THR A 51 3.32 10.01 -14.58
C THR A 51 3.65 8.89 -15.56
N TRP A 52 4.37 9.21 -16.64
CA TRP A 52 4.87 8.18 -17.57
C TRP A 52 5.75 7.14 -16.87
N ARG A 53 6.46 7.51 -15.80
CA ARG A 53 7.24 6.57 -14.99
C ARG A 53 6.36 5.56 -14.28
N ASP A 54 5.16 5.95 -13.84
CA ASP A 54 4.21 5.04 -13.19
C ASP A 54 3.61 4.05 -14.20
N TYR A 55 3.25 4.52 -15.41
CA TYR A 55 2.82 3.64 -16.50
C TYR A 55 3.91 2.64 -16.91
N LEU A 56 5.15 3.11 -17.10
CA LEU A 56 6.28 2.23 -17.38
C LEU A 56 6.54 1.25 -16.24
N GLY A 57 6.43 1.70 -14.99
CA GLY A 57 6.53 0.83 -13.81
C GLY A 57 5.48 -0.28 -13.81
N GLN A 58 4.22 0.08 -14.10
CA GLN A 58 3.11 -0.87 -14.22
C GLN A 58 3.39 -1.96 -15.27
N ILE A 59 3.91 -1.57 -16.43
CA ILE A 59 4.27 -2.51 -17.51
C ILE A 59 5.45 -3.37 -17.08
N ARG A 60 6.53 -2.77 -16.55
CA ARG A 60 7.72 -3.50 -16.10
C ARG A 60 7.41 -4.53 -15.02
N CYS A 61 6.46 -4.26 -14.13
CA CYS A 61 6.00 -5.23 -13.14
C CYS A 61 5.29 -6.46 -13.74
N ARG A 62 4.79 -6.38 -14.97
CA ARG A 62 4.10 -7.46 -15.68
C ARG A 62 5.01 -8.26 -16.62
N ILE A 63 6.21 -7.78 -16.92
CA ILE A 63 7.11 -8.42 -17.90
C ILE A 63 8.50 -8.73 -17.34
N SER A 64 8.80 -8.33 -16.10
CA SER A 64 10.13 -8.50 -15.53
C SER A 64 10.13 -8.69 -14.01
N SER A 65 11.26 -9.13 -13.49
CA SER A 65 11.51 -9.27 -12.04
C SER A 65 11.46 -7.94 -11.28
N PHE A 66 11.32 -6.80 -11.96
CA PHE A 66 11.15 -5.47 -11.37
C PHE A 66 10.03 -5.39 -10.32
N ARG A 67 8.98 -6.22 -10.46
CA ARG A 67 7.91 -6.33 -9.45
C ARG A 67 8.41 -6.69 -8.05
N ASN A 68 9.54 -7.39 -7.91
CA ASN A 68 10.04 -7.84 -6.62
C ASN A 68 10.65 -6.70 -5.79
N SER A 69 11.00 -5.58 -6.43
CA SER A 69 11.59 -4.40 -5.78
C SER A 69 10.75 -3.13 -5.94
N TYR A 70 9.54 -3.24 -6.49
CA TYR A 70 8.69 -2.06 -6.79
C TYR A 70 7.87 -1.66 -5.56
N ALA A 71 8.48 -0.89 -4.66
CA ALA A 71 7.88 -0.49 -3.39
C ALA A 71 7.94 1.03 -3.15
N VAL A 72 7.05 1.52 -2.30
CA VAL A 72 7.08 2.88 -1.71
C VAL A 72 7.46 2.78 -0.23
N LYS A 73 7.88 3.89 0.37
CA LYS A 73 8.11 3.93 1.81
C LYS A 73 6.77 3.72 2.54
N PRO A 74 6.67 2.82 3.53
CA PRO A 74 5.49 2.76 4.39
C PRO A 74 5.31 4.06 5.16
N GLY A 75 4.05 4.42 5.46
CA GLY A 75 3.76 5.64 6.20
C GLY A 75 2.45 6.29 5.79
N PHE A 76 2.31 7.55 6.16
CA PHE A 76 1.09 8.33 6.00
C PHE A 76 1.27 9.41 4.94
N TYR A 77 0.32 9.50 4.01
CA TYR A 77 0.40 10.36 2.83
C TYR A 77 -0.90 11.13 2.62
N ALA A 78 -0.79 12.30 2.00
CA ALA A 78 -1.93 13.13 1.62
C ALA A 78 -2.18 13.07 0.11
N VAL A 79 -3.42 12.80 -0.30
CA VAL A 79 -3.88 12.97 -1.69
C VAL A 79 -4.78 14.20 -1.75
N GLY A 80 -4.45 15.14 -2.64
CA GLY A 80 -5.18 16.42 -2.72
C GLY A 80 -4.85 17.34 -1.55
N SER A 81 -5.88 17.89 -0.92
CA SER A 81 -5.79 18.74 0.27
C SER A 81 -6.75 18.22 1.35
N PRO A 82 -6.43 17.08 1.98
CA PRO A 82 -7.28 16.47 3.00
C PRO A 82 -7.32 17.31 4.28
N ASP A 83 -8.47 17.25 4.93
CA ASP A 83 -8.81 17.88 6.20
C ASP A 83 -9.14 16.82 7.26
N ARG A 84 -9.68 17.27 8.40
CA ARG A 84 -10.02 16.39 9.53
C ARG A 84 -11.19 15.43 9.26
N GLU A 85 -12.02 15.72 8.28
CA GLU A 85 -13.19 14.92 7.91
C GLU A 85 -12.89 13.98 6.72
N SER A 86 -11.73 14.13 6.10
CA SER A 86 -11.32 13.36 4.92
C SER A 86 -11.06 11.89 5.26
N ASP A 87 -11.57 10.98 4.42
CA ASP A 87 -11.46 9.55 4.64
C ASP A 87 -10.00 9.03 4.59
N ILE A 88 -9.73 8.00 5.40
CA ILE A 88 -8.44 7.30 5.45
C ILE A 88 -8.55 5.99 4.68
N PHE A 89 -7.75 5.82 3.62
CA PHE A 89 -7.65 4.58 2.86
C PHE A 89 -6.35 3.85 3.13
N VAL A 90 -6.44 2.54 3.36
CA VAL A 90 -5.29 1.68 3.65
C VAL A 90 -4.78 1.02 2.37
N SER A 91 -3.46 0.97 2.20
CA SER A 91 -2.82 0.20 1.12
C SER A 91 -1.58 -0.53 1.62
N ALA A 92 -1.14 -1.51 0.83
CA ALA A 92 0.19 -2.10 0.91
C ALA A 92 1.26 -1.14 0.35
N ASN A 93 2.51 -1.29 0.79
CA ASN A 93 3.64 -0.52 0.25
C ASN A 93 4.21 -1.05 -1.08
N TYR A 94 3.59 -2.08 -1.67
CA TYR A 94 3.84 -2.43 -3.07
C TYR A 94 3.40 -1.27 -3.97
N LYS A 95 4.33 -0.65 -4.70
CA LYS A 95 4.10 0.62 -5.39
C LYS A 95 2.98 0.54 -6.42
N LEU A 96 2.78 -0.61 -7.06
CA LEU A 96 1.65 -0.79 -7.98
C LEU A 96 0.29 -0.76 -7.27
N SER A 97 0.16 -1.38 -6.09
CA SER A 97 -1.08 -1.29 -5.28
C SER A 97 -1.34 0.15 -4.86
N PHE A 98 -0.30 0.82 -4.36
CA PHE A 98 -0.35 2.21 -3.95
C PHE A 98 -0.73 3.14 -5.11
N ASP A 99 -0.14 2.95 -6.30
CA ASP A 99 -0.41 3.73 -7.49
C ASP A 99 -1.85 3.55 -7.98
N ILE A 100 -2.38 2.33 -7.95
CA ILE A 100 -3.78 2.05 -8.33
C ILE A 100 -4.74 2.77 -7.38
N LEU A 101 -4.47 2.71 -6.07
CA LEU A 101 -5.31 3.39 -5.07
C LEU A 101 -5.28 4.91 -5.24
N ARG A 102 -4.09 5.54 -5.27
CA ARG A 102 -4.01 7.01 -5.40
C ARG A 102 -4.66 7.52 -6.69
N ARG A 103 -4.60 6.75 -7.78
CA ARG A 103 -5.27 7.10 -9.04
C ARG A 103 -6.79 7.08 -8.92
N ALA A 104 -7.34 6.10 -8.22
CA ALA A 104 -8.78 6.04 -7.95
C ALA A 104 -9.27 7.22 -7.09
N LEU A 105 -8.39 7.77 -6.26
CA LEU A 105 -8.65 8.94 -5.42
C LEU A 105 -8.50 10.28 -6.16
N LYS A 106 -8.31 10.28 -7.49
CA LYS A 106 -8.28 11.52 -8.29
C LYS A 106 -9.53 12.36 -8.01
N GLY A 107 -9.35 13.66 -7.77
CA GLY A 107 -10.46 14.57 -7.45
C GLY A 107 -11.07 14.41 -6.05
N LEU A 108 -10.53 13.53 -5.21
CA LEU A 108 -10.88 13.44 -3.80
C LEU A 108 -9.74 13.99 -2.94
N ASN A 109 -10.10 14.50 -1.76
CA ASN A 109 -9.17 14.82 -0.70
C ASN A 109 -9.20 13.65 0.28
N ALA A 110 -8.07 12.96 0.44
CA ALA A 110 -8.02 11.72 1.19
C ALA A 110 -6.66 11.50 1.85
N TRP A 111 -6.70 10.80 2.98
CA TRP A 111 -5.52 10.29 3.66
C TRP A 111 -5.20 8.88 3.18
N LEU A 112 -3.92 8.58 2.99
CA LEU A 112 -3.41 7.28 2.61
C LEU A 112 -2.52 6.70 3.71
N LEU A 113 -2.95 5.59 4.31
CA LEU A 113 -2.18 4.85 5.30
C LEU A 113 -1.55 3.62 4.64
N VAL A 114 -0.23 3.66 4.43
CA VAL A 114 0.51 2.64 3.69
C VAL A 114 1.25 1.72 4.67
N LEU A 115 0.81 0.46 4.73
CA LEU A 115 1.39 -0.57 5.59
C LEU A 115 2.69 -1.13 5.03
N ASP A 116 3.64 -1.53 5.89
CA ASP A 116 4.86 -2.21 5.48
C ASP A 116 4.61 -3.69 5.17
N THR A 117 4.28 -3.96 3.91
CA THR A 117 4.05 -5.32 3.42
C THR A 117 5.28 -5.93 2.76
N LYS A 118 6.47 -5.34 2.96
CA LYS A 118 7.73 -5.77 2.31
C LYS A 118 7.65 -5.76 0.78
N GLY A 119 6.90 -4.81 0.21
CA GLY A 119 6.72 -4.70 -1.24
C GLY A 119 5.80 -5.77 -1.84
N ILE A 120 4.95 -6.41 -1.01
CA ILE A 120 3.98 -7.41 -1.46
C ILE A 120 2.59 -6.75 -1.62
N ASN A 121 1.83 -7.14 -2.66
CA ASN A 121 0.48 -6.62 -2.88
C ASN A 121 -0.47 -6.92 -1.70
N VAL A 122 -1.63 -6.26 -1.65
CA VAL A 122 -2.59 -6.36 -0.52
C VAL A 122 -3.01 -7.81 -0.25
N TRP A 123 -3.48 -8.53 -1.28
CA TRP A 123 -4.08 -9.85 -1.09
C TRP A 123 -3.04 -10.90 -0.63
N CYS A 124 -1.88 -10.95 -1.30
CA CYS A 124 -0.80 -11.85 -0.91
C CYS A 124 -0.21 -11.47 0.45
N ALA A 125 -0.11 -10.18 0.76
CA ALA A 125 0.40 -9.72 2.05
C ALA A 125 -0.57 -10.01 3.20
N ALA A 126 -1.89 -9.97 2.95
CA ALA A 126 -2.90 -10.34 3.93
C ALA A 126 -2.81 -11.83 4.26
N GLY A 127 -2.71 -12.69 3.24
CA GLY A 127 -2.51 -14.14 3.46
C GLY A 127 -1.18 -14.48 4.14
N LYS A 128 -0.14 -13.66 3.95
CA LYS A 128 1.17 -13.81 4.63
C LYS A 128 1.24 -13.15 6.02
N GLY A 129 0.23 -12.37 6.40
CA GLY A 129 0.18 -11.63 7.67
C GLY A 129 0.94 -10.30 7.71
N THR A 130 1.63 -9.88 6.64
CA THR A 130 2.33 -8.58 6.62
C THR A 130 1.39 -7.40 6.36
N PHE A 131 0.29 -7.62 5.63
CA PHE A 131 -0.87 -6.73 5.67
C PHE A 131 -1.76 -7.21 6.82
N GLY A 132 -1.33 -6.91 8.05
CA GLY A 132 -1.85 -7.52 9.26
C GLY A 132 -2.39 -6.53 10.29
N THR A 133 -3.17 -7.04 11.24
CA THR A 133 -3.71 -6.27 12.38
C THR A 133 -2.64 -5.46 13.12
N ASP A 134 -1.51 -6.09 13.46
CA ASP A 134 -0.47 -5.44 14.27
C ASP A 134 0.25 -4.33 13.50
N GLU A 135 0.54 -4.54 12.20
CA GLU A 135 1.13 -3.50 11.36
C GLU A 135 0.14 -2.33 11.16
N LEU A 136 -1.16 -2.62 10.99
CA LEU A 136 -2.18 -1.57 10.90
C LEU A 136 -2.25 -0.74 12.20
N ILE A 137 -2.33 -1.39 13.36
CA ILE A 137 -2.33 -0.71 14.67
C ILE A 137 -1.08 0.14 14.84
N LYS A 138 0.09 -0.43 14.54
CA LYS A 138 1.37 0.28 14.59
C LYS A 138 1.33 1.54 13.74
N ARG A 139 0.82 1.46 12.50
CA ARG A 139 0.73 2.61 11.60
C ARG A 139 -0.27 3.67 12.07
N ILE A 140 -1.37 3.26 12.68
CA ILE A 140 -2.34 4.18 13.28
C ILE A 140 -1.66 5.01 14.37
N VAL A 141 -0.92 4.35 15.28
CA VAL A 141 -0.23 5.00 16.40
C VAL A 141 0.94 5.87 15.93
N GLU A 142 1.80 5.36 15.06
CA GLU A 142 2.95 6.11 14.53
C GLU A 142 2.52 7.35 13.75
N SER A 143 1.38 7.29 13.06
CA SER A 143 0.84 8.41 12.30
C SER A 143 0.01 9.38 13.15
N GLN A 144 -0.23 9.06 14.44
CA GLN A 144 -1.05 9.83 15.38
C GLN A 144 -2.41 10.21 14.77
N LEU A 145 -3.09 9.24 14.14
CA LEU A 145 -4.29 9.50 13.35
C LEU A 145 -5.39 10.20 14.16
N GLU A 146 -5.45 9.96 15.47
CA GLU A 146 -6.39 10.64 16.37
C GLU A 146 -6.20 12.16 16.45
N LYS A 147 -5.05 12.70 16.05
CA LYS A 147 -4.79 14.14 15.97
C LYS A 147 -5.05 14.71 14.57
N VAL A 148 -5.07 13.83 13.56
CA VAL A 148 -5.20 14.21 12.14
C VAL A 148 -6.66 14.25 11.71
N VAL A 149 -7.48 13.29 12.14
CA VAL A 149 -8.89 13.20 11.78
C VAL A 149 -9.80 13.29 13.00
N SER A 150 -10.99 13.83 12.82
CA SER A 150 -12.04 13.94 13.85
C SER A 150 -12.85 12.66 14.02
N HIS A 151 -12.83 11.80 12.99
CA HIS A 151 -13.59 10.55 12.96
C HIS A 151 -12.72 9.33 13.30
N LYS A 152 -13.39 8.18 13.51
CA LYS A 152 -12.72 6.90 13.81
C LYS A 152 -12.88 5.83 12.72
N ARG A 153 -13.21 6.22 11.48
CA ARG A 153 -13.32 5.31 10.33
C ARG A 153 -11.99 5.16 9.57
N ILE A 154 -11.64 3.92 9.23
CA ILE A 154 -10.54 3.57 8.32
C ILE A 154 -11.08 2.63 7.24
N ILE A 155 -10.77 2.89 5.98
CA ILE A 155 -11.22 2.08 4.84
C ILE A 155 -10.09 1.16 4.39
N ALA A 156 -10.23 -0.13 4.64
CA ALA A 156 -9.31 -1.16 4.16
C ALA A 156 -9.85 -1.82 2.88
N PRO A 157 -8.98 -2.32 1.98
CA PRO A 157 -9.43 -3.05 0.79
C PRO A 157 -10.10 -4.37 1.17
N GLN A 158 -11.11 -4.81 0.41
CA GLN A 158 -11.83 -6.06 0.68
C GLN A 158 -10.90 -7.28 0.80
N LEU A 159 -9.89 -7.38 -0.07
CA LEU A 159 -8.92 -8.49 -0.10
C LEU A 159 -7.89 -8.44 1.04
N GLY A 160 -7.90 -7.38 1.85
CA GLY A 160 -7.10 -7.27 3.07
C GLY A 160 -7.74 -7.92 4.29
N ALA A 161 -9.05 -8.24 4.22
CA ALA A 161 -9.81 -8.76 5.35
C ALA A 161 -9.23 -10.02 6.01
N PRO A 162 -8.64 -11.00 5.27
CA PRO A 162 -8.04 -12.18 5.90
C PRO A 162 -6.86 -11.87 6.84
N GLY A 163 -6.17 -10.75 6.64
CA GLY A 163 -5.01 -10.36 7.46
C GLY A 163 -5.35 -9.40 8.62
N VAL A 164 -6.50 -8.72 8.55
CA VAL A 164 -6.87 -7.67 9.51
C VAL A 164 -8.08 -8.08 10.35
N ALA A 165 -7.86 -8.28 11.64
CA ALA A 165 -8.91 -8.50 12.61
C ALA A 165 -9.51 -7.16 13.06
N ALA A 166 -10.55 -6.69 12.34
CA ALA A 166 -11.18 -5.39 12.55
C ALA A 166 -11.58 -5.12 14.01
N HIS A 167 -12.11 -6.13 14.72
CA HIS A 167 -12.50 -6.01 16.12
C HIS A 167 -11.30 -5.74 17.05
N ILE A 168 -10.13 -6.33 16.77
CA ILE A 168 -8.91 -6.10 17.56
C ILE A 168 -8.38 -4.68 17.30
N VAL A 169 -8.43 -4.22 16.04
CA VAL A 169 -8.03 -2.85 15.68
C VAL A 169 -8.91 -1.85 16.42
N GLN A 170 -10.23 -2.05 16.41
CA GLN A 170 -11.18 -1.18 17.12
C GLN A 170 -10.94 -1.20 18.62
N GLN A 171 -10.75 -2.37 19.23
CA GLN A 171 -10.48 -2.49 20.67
C GLN A 171 -9.20 -1.74 21.09
N LYS A 172 -8.13 -1.83 20.28
CA LYS A 172 -6.82 -1.28 20.63
C LYS A 172 -6.65 0.20 20.26
N THR A 173 -7.33 0.69 19.23
CA THR A 173 -7.10 2.04 18.68
C THR A 173 -8.35 2.93 18.67
N GLY A 174 -9.52 2.35 18.90
CA GLY A 174 -10.82 3.00 18.73
C GLY A 174 -11.23 3.19 17.27
N PHE A 175 -10.38 2.87 16.28
CA PHE A 175 -10.72 3.00 14.87
C PHE A 175 -11.49 1.77 14.36
N GLU A 176 -12.63 2.02 13.71
CA GLU A 176 -13.44 1.04 13.01
C GLU A 176 -12.90 0.83 11.59
N VAL A 177 -12.61 -0.44 11.27
CA VAL A 177 -12.15 -0.84 9.94
C VAL A 177 -13.35 -1.19 9.07
N HIS A 178 -13.62 -0.35 8.09
CA HIS A 178 -14.58 -0.61 7.04
C HIS A 178 -13.90 -1.25 5.85
N TYR A 179 -14.46 -2.36 5.35
CA TYR A 179 -13.98 -2.99 4.14
C TYR A 179 -14.63 -2.34 2.92
N GLY A 180 -13.82 -1.60 2.17
CA GLY A 180 -14.17 -1.00 0.89
C GLY A 180 -14.20 -2.04 -0.25
N PRO A 181 -14.30 -1.60 -1.51
CA PRO A 181 -14.38 -2.50 -2.66
C PRO A 181 -13.10 -3.32 -2.89
N VAL A 182 -13.23 -4.40 -3.66
CA VAL A 182 -12.11 -5.16 -4.24
C VAL A 182 -11.33 -4.30 -5.20
N ASP A 183 -12.03 -3.64 -6.13
CA ASP A 183 -11.45 -2.77 -7.14
C ASP A 183 -11.45 -1.30 -6.69
N ALA A 184 -10.27 -0.67 -6.70
CA ALA A 184 -10.14 0.72 -6.28
C ALA A 184 -11.00 1.69 -7.12
N GLN A 185 -11.32 1.34 -8.37
CA GLN A 185 -12.15 2.18 -9.25
C GLN A 185 -13.56 2.40 -8.70
N ASP A 186 -14.07 1.48 -7.88
CA ASP A 186 -15.41 1.56 -7.30
C ASP A 186 -15.44 2.38 -5.99
N ILE A 187 -14.30 2.95 -5.55
CA ILE A 187 -14.23 3.74 -4.30
C ILE A 187 -15.25 4.88 -4.30
N ARG A 188 -15.38 5.64 -5.39
CA ARG A 188 -16.34 6.76 -5.44
C ARG A 188 -17.78 6.29 -5.24
N LYS A 189 -18.19 5.24 -5.96
CA LYS A 189 -19.51 4.63 -5.80
C LYS A 189 -19.73 4.08 -4.40
N TYR A 190 -18.70 3.50 -3.78
CA TYR A 190 -18.75 3.01 -2.41
C TYR A 190 -18.98 4.15 -1.39
N LEU A 191 -18.33 5.31 -1.60
CA LEU A 191 -18.56 6.50 -0.77
C LEU A 191 -19.97 7.07 -0.97
N GLU A 192 -20.42 7.20 -2.23
CA GLU A 192 -21.78 7.65 -2.59
C GLU A 192 -22.87 6.73 -2.00
N ALA A 193 -22.59 5.43 -1.89
CA ALA A 193 -23.46 4.45 -1.24
C ALA A 193 -23.42 4.50 0.31
N GLY A 194 -22.77 5.50 0.90
CA GLY A 194 -22.68 5.66 2.35
C GLY A 194 -21.84 4.57 3.02
N TYR A 195 -20.69 4.23 2.43
CA TYR A 195 -19.74 3.23 2.95
C TYR A 195 -20.30 1.80 2.98
N LYS A 196 -21.23 1.48 2.07
CA LYS A 196 -21.81 0.14 1.92
C LYS A 196 -21.33 -0.50 0.62
N ALA A 197 -20.41 -1.46 0.73
CA ALA A 197 -19.95 -2.23 -0.41
C ALA A 197 -21.05 -3.18 -0.90
N THR A 198 -21.46 -3.00 -2.16
CA THR A 198 -22.42 -3.87 -2.86
C THR A 198 -21.82 -5.26 -3.12
N GLU A 199 -22.66 -6.25 -3.42
CA GLU A 199 -22.19 -7.60 -3.76
C GLU A 199 -21.17 -7.62 -4.90
N ASP A 200 -21.39 -6.80 -5.94
CA ASP A 200 -20.47 -6.70 -7.07
C ASP A 200 -19.10 -6.15 -6.67
N MET A 201 -19.07 -5.15 -5.77
CA MET A 201 -17.83 -4.58 -5.24
C MET A 201 -17.03 -5.57 -4.38
N ARG A 202 -17.67 -6.63 -3.86
CA ARG A 202 -17.05 -7.64 -2.99
C ARG A 202 -16.45 -8.82 -3.77
N ARG A 203 -16.75 -8.95 -5.06
CA ARG A 203 -16.39 -10.12 -5.87
C ARG A 203 -15.26 -9.82 -6.84
N VAL A 204 -14.28 -10.72 -6.90
CA VAL A 204 -13.26 -10.72 -7.96
C VAL A 204 -13.84 -11.42 -9.18
N LYS A 205 -13.81 -10.76 -10.35
CA LYS A 205 -14.45 -11.27 -11.58
C LYS A 205 -13.60 -12.28 -12.37
N PHE A 206 -12.30 -12.39 -12.09
CA PHE A 206 -11.35 -13.33 -12.73
C PHE A 206 -11.57 -13.50 -14.24
N THR A 207 -11.76 -12.40 -14.95
CA THR A 207 -12.05 -12.41 -16.38
C THR A 207 -10.85 -12.95 -17.17
N VAL A 208 -11.06 -13.34 -18.42
CA VAL A 208 -9.97 -13.78 -19.30
C VAL A 208 -8.89 -12.70 -19.39
N TRP A 209 -9.29 -11.42 -19.43
CA TRP A 209 -8.37 -10.29 -19.44
C TRP A 209 -7.53 -10.18 -18.15
N ASP A 210 -8.13 -10.40 -16.98
CA ASP A 210 -7.39 -10.36 -15.70
C ASP A 210 -6.28 -11.43 -15.65
N ARG A 211 -6.55 -12.59 -16.25
CA ARG A 211 -5.60 -13.71 -16.35
C ARG A 211 -4.52 -13.42 -17.39
N LEU A 212 -4.91 -12.94 -18.58
CA LEU A 212 -3.98 -12.58 -19.67
C LEU A 212 -2.96 -11.51 -19.26
N VAL A 213 -3.34 -10.60 -18.36
CA VAL A 213 -2.42 -9.57 -17.85
C VAL A 213 -1.26 -10.16 -17.05
N LEU A 214 -1.42 -11.35 -16.46
CA LEU A 214 -0.38 -12.05 -15.69
C LEU A 214 0.47 -12.98 -16.55
N THR A 215 -0.06 -13.48 -17.66
CA THR A 215 0.59 -14.42 -18.58
C THR A 215 2.02 -14.03 -19.00
N PRO A 216 2.34 -12.74 -19.30
CA PRO A 216 3.70 -12.38 -19.71
C PRO A 216 4.77 -12.67 -18.64
N MET A 217 4.43 -12.58 -17.35
CA MET A 217 5.37 -12.89 -16.27
C MET A 217 5.76 -14.35 -16.22
N GLU A 218 4.90 -15.25 -16.71
CA GLU A 218 5.11 -16.70 -16.72
C GLU A 218 5.75 -17.13 -18.04
N MET A 219 5.28 -16.57 -19.16
CA MET A 219 5.81 -16.87 -20.49
C MET A 219 7.25 -16.41 -20.69
N ILE A 220 7.63 -15.20 -20.25
CA ILE A 220 8.98 -14.67 -20.52
C ILE A 220 10.08 -15.55 -19.92
N PRO A 221 10.01 -15.98 -18.64
CA PRO A 221 10.95 -16.95 -18.09
C PRO A 221 10.92 -18.30 -18.82
N ALA A 222 9.74 -18.80 -19.17
CA ALA A 222 9.60 -20.06 -19.90
C ALA A 222 10.30 -20.01 -21.26
N PHE A 223 10.15 -18.90 -22.01
CA PHE A 223 10.84 -18.70 -23.29
C PHE A 223 12.36 -18.58 -23.16
N LYS A 224 12.89 -18.07 -22.04
CA LYS A 224 14.34 -18.05 -21.79
C LYS A 224 14.90 -19.47 -21.61
N ILE A 225 14.19 -20.30 -20.85
CA ILE A 225 14.55 -21.71 -20.66
C ILE A 225 14.41 -22.46 -21.99
N TYR A 226 13.34 -22.20 -22.73
CA TYR A 226 13.14 -22.74 -24.07
C TYR A 226 14.27 -22.37 -25.03
N ALA A 227 14.78 -21.14 -25.02
CA ALA A 227 15.89 -20.74 -25.87
C ALA A 227 17.17 -21.55 -25.57
N ILE A 228 17.44 -21.84 -24.29
CA ILE A 228 18.55 -22.71 -23.86
C ILE A 228 18.30 -24.15 -24.35
N TYR A 229 17.10 -24.68 -24.14
CA TYR A 229 16.70 -26.00 -24.62
C TYR A 229 16.87 -26.13 -26.15
N ALA A 230 16.39 -25.14 -26.91
CA ALA A 230 16.47 -25.13 -28.37
C ALA A 230 17.93 -25.08 -28.85
N ALA A 231 18.77 -24.27 -28.20
CA ALA A 231 20.20 -24.24 -28.49
C ALA A 231 20.87 -25.60 -28.19
N LEU A 232 20.57 -26.22 -27.05
CA LEU A 232 21.10 -27.55 -26.70
C LEU A 232 20.67 -28.60 -27.71
N MET A 233 19.39 -28.65 -28.10
CA MET A 233 18.92 -29.58 -29.12
C MET A 233 19.59 -29.35 -30.47
N PHE A 234 19.76 -28.09 -30.87
CA PHE A 234 20.48 -27.76 -32.10
C PHE A 234 21.92 -28.26 -32.08
N PHE A 235 22.66 -28.04 -30.99
CA PHE A 235 24.06 -28.46 -30.87
C PHE A 235 24.19 -29.98 -30.72
N ILE A 236 23.36 -30.65 -29.92
CA ILE A 236 23.39 -32.11 -29.75
C ILE A 236 23.13 -32.80 -31.10
N MET A 237 22.16 -32.32 -31.87
CA MET A 237 21.83 -32.90 -33.18
C MET A 237 22.80 -32.50 -34.30
N GLY A 238 23.57 -31.44 -34.09
CA GLY A 238 24.58 -30.95 -35.03
C GLY A 238 26.00 -31.44 -34.76
N LEU A 239 26.28 -31.99 -33.57
CA LEU A 239 27.63 -32.45 -33.19
C LEU A 239 27.94 -33.80 -33.87
N LYS A 240 28.91 -33.82 -34.77
CA LYS A 240 29.45 -35.04 -35.39
C LYS A 240 30.95 -35.17 -35.10
N PRO A 241 31.55 -36.36 -35.25
CA PRO A 241 33.00 -36.53 -35.12
C PRO A 241 33.83 -35.62 -36.05
N SER A 242 33.25 -35.17 -37.17
CA SER A 242 33.85 -34.25 -38.14
C SER A 242 33.66 -32.76 -37.81
N GLY A 243 32.97 -32.42 -36.71
CA GLY A 243 32.69 -31.04 -36.29
C GLY A 243 31.19 -30.73 -36.16
N ILE A 244 30.86 -29.44 -36.11
CA ILE A 244 29.47 -28.95 -35.99
C ILE A 244 28.86 -28.82 -37.39
N MET A 245 27.87 -29.66 -37.70
CA MET A 245 27.13 -29.63 -38.95
C MET A 245 25.80 -28.91 -38.77
N PHE A 246 25.75 -27.64 -39.17
CA PHE A 246 24.55 -26.79 -39.03
C PHE A 246 23.32 -27.35 -39.75
N LYS A 247 23.50 -27.98 -40.92
CA LYS A 247 22.40 -28.61 -41.67
C LYS A 247 21.75 -29.75 -40.90
N ASP A 248 22.56 -30.59 -40.27
CA ASP A 248 22.08 -31.73 -39.47
C ASP A 248 21.44 -31.25 -38.16
N GLY A 249 22.04 -30.25 -37.51
CA GLY A 249 21.46 -29.63 -36.31
C GLY A 249 20.09 -29.02 -36.59
N LEU A 250 19.89 -28.42 -37.77
CA LEU A 250 18.58 -27.90 -38.17
C LEU A 250 17.61 -29.04 -38.53
N ALA A 251 18.00 -29.96 -39.42
CA ALA A 251 17.10 -31.00 -39.91
C ALA A 251 16.63 -31.96 -38.80
N ASN A 252 17.55 -32.39 -37.94
CA ASN A 252 17.26 -33.36 -36.88
C ASN A 252 16.83 -32.69 -35.58
N GLY A 253 17.25 -31.43 -35.34
CA GLY A 253 16.85 -30.67 -34.16
C GLY A 253 15.47 -30.03 -34.26
N LEU A 254 15.02 -29.66 -35.46
CA LEU A 254 13.75 -28.93 -35.67
C LEU A 254 12.52 -29.64 -35.06
N PRO A 255 12.34 -30.98 -35.17
CA PRO A 255 11.22 -31.65 -34.53
C PRO A 255 11.20 -31.48 -33.01
N PHE A 256 12.36 -31.58 -32.34
CA PHE A 256 12.48 -31.43 -30.89
C PHE A 256 12.30 -29.96 -30.46
N ILE A 257 12.88 -29.02 -31.22
CA ILE A 257 12.69 -27.58 -31.00
C ILE A 257 11.21 -27.20 -31.12
N PHE A 258 10.50 -27.79 -32.08
CA PHE A 258 9.07 -27.55 -32.29
C PHE A 258 8.22 -28.18 -31.18
N LEU A 259 8.48 -29.44 -30.80
CA LEU A 259 7.79 -30.09 -29.67
C LEU A 259 8.02 -29.33 -28.36
N GLY A 260 9.25 -28.86 -28.11
CA GLY A 260 9.57 -28.02 -26.96
C GLY A 260 8.85 -26.67 -26.97
N PHE A 261 8.61 -26.09 -28.15
CA PHE A 261 7.82 -24.86 -28.30
C PHE A 261 6.36 -25.10 -27.96
N LEU A 262 5.76 -26.16 -28.50
CA LEU A 262 4.38 -26.55 -28.20
C LEU A 262 4.17 -26.86 -26.71
N ALA A 263 5.18 -27.38 -26.02
CA ALA A 263 5.11 -27.66 -24.59
C ALA A 263 5.14 -26.39 -23.70
N VAL A 264 5.58 -25.25 -24.23
CA VAL A 264 5.68 -23.98 -23.51
C VAL A 264 4.44 -23.10 -23.73
N LEU A 265 3.70 -23.33 -24.81
CA LEU A 265 2.42 -22.68 -25.13
C LEU A 265 1.27 -23.29 -24.31
#